data_AF-A0A183EL75-F1
#
_entry.id   AF-A0A183EL75-F1
#
_cell.length_a   1.000
_cell.length_b   1.000
_cell.length_c   1.000
_cell.angle_alpha   90.00
_cell.angle_beta   90.00
_cell.angle_gamma   90.00
#
_symmetry.space_group_name_H-M   'P 1'
#
loop_
_entity.id
_entity.type
_entity.pdbx_description
1 polymer ?
#
loop_
_entity_poly.entity_id
_entity_poly.type
_entity_poly.pdbx_seq_one_letter_code
_entity_poly.pdbx_strand_id
1 'polypeptide(L)'
;LVTTLLNKLPDVHACVQTYTDLLAALIAFAHHQLYACIDVMLARPLPYSVSMIDAWHTMSHDHTLFPLIADYLLELITAGCGSSESNEVPFEILDTGAGSSVKIVKPEVCALAAAVTEIIRAGEPEPELFKRIPNILAALLQFLAAVIDTQYPVLVKEKNGAKVLIITPELRRISSTPAALASQALRSLFLRTLDDAIVEKMNSERAWSDCIDTLHFTNGIAVLTRSLSEHRPEWIRPLVRLMIPRMQSSSDAYRVAAAAVLSALMKRQFYRNNFAY
;
A
#
# COMPACT_ATOMS: atom_id res chain seq x y z
N LEU A 1 -18.57 -4.94 18.68
CA LEU A 1 -18.53 -6.41 18.47
C LEU A 1 -17.26 -6.85 17.76
N VAL A 2 -16.96 -6.35 16.54
CA VAL A 2 -15.71 -6.67 15.81
C VAL A 2 -14.45 -6.45 16.65
N THR A 3 -14.35 -5.32 17.35
CA THR A 3 -13.22 -5.06 18.26
C THR A 3 -13.04 -6.15 19.31
N THR A 4 -14.15 -6.63 19.88
CA THR A 4 -14.16 -7.70 20.89
C THR A 4 -13.72 -9.03 20.29
N LEU A 5 -14.22 -9.39 19.10
CA LEU A 5 -13.82 -10.61 18.39
C LEU A 5 -12.32 -10.61 18.11
N LEU A 6 -11.81 -9.54 17.51
CA LEU A 6 -10.39 -9.41 17.16
C LEU A 6 -9.48 -9.37 18.40
N ASN A 7 -9.91 -8.75 19.50
CA ASN A 7 -9.15 -8.74 20.76
C ASN A 7 -9.08 -10.13 21.41
N LYS A 8 -10.03 -11.03 21.11
CA LYS A 8 -10.10 -12.38 21.67
C LYS A 8 -9.34 -13.42 20.84
N LEU A 9 -9.03 -13.14 19.58
CA LEU A 9 -8.27 -14.06 18.72
C LEU A 9 -6.93 -14.51 19.35
N PRO A 10 -6.09 -13.61 19.92
CA PRO A 10 -4.83 -14.03 20.54
C PRO A 10 -5.03 -14.94 21.76
N ASP A 11 -6.09 -14.69 22.54
CA ASP A 11 -6.38 -15.43 23.79
C ASP A 11 -6.74 -16.89 23.52
N VAL A 12 -7.32 -17.18 22.34
CA VAL A 12 -7.83 -18.51 21.99
C VAL A 12 -7.00 -19.25 20.96
N HIS A 13 -5.84 -18.69 20.56
CA HIS A 13 -4.99 -19.25 19.52
C HIS A 13 -4.52 -20.69 19.81
N ALA A 14 -4.42 -21.08 21.09
CA ALA A 14 -4.08 -22.45 21.48
C ALA A 14 -5.21 -23.47 21.21
N CYS A 15 -6.46 -23.03 21.07
CA CYS A 15 -7.60 -23.88 20.75
C CYS A 15 -8.01 -23.67 19.28
N VAL A 16 -7.48 -24.52 18.40
CA VAL A 16 -7.68 -24.40 16.94
C VAL A 16 -9.14 -24.28 16.55
N GLN A 17 -10.04 -25.08 17.16
CA GLN A 17 -11.46 -25.03 16.85
C GLN A 17 -12.08 -23.67 17.18
N THR A 18 -11.89 -23.19 18.42
CA THR A 18 -12.43 -21.88 18.85
C THR A 18 -11.83 -20.73 18.05
N TYR A 19 -10.55 -20.82 17.70
CA TYR A 19 -9.88 -19.84 16.85
C TYR A 19 -10.54 -19.75 15.46
N THR A 20 -10.72 -20.90 14.80
CA THR A 20 -11.37 -20.99 13.50
C THR A 20 -12.83 -20.53 13.56
N ASP A 21 -13.56 -20.87 14.62
CA ASP A 21 -14.95 -20.44 14.81
C ASP A 21 -15.07 -18.91 14.95
N LEU A 22 -14.11 -18.26 15.63
CA LEU A 22 -14.06 -16.79 15.72
C LEU A 22 -13.74 -16.13 14.38
N LEU A 23 -12.84 -16.72 13.58
CA LEU A 23 -12.54 -16.25 12.23
C LEU A 23 -13.76 -16.41 11.30
N ALA A 24 -14.49 -17.52 11.40
CA ALA A 24 -15.73 -17.72 10.67
C ALA A 24 -16.82 -16.71 11.09
N ALA A 25 -16.92 -16.40 12.39
CA ALA A 25 -17.81 -15.37 12.89
C ALA A 25 -17.44 -13.96 12.36
N LEU A 26 -16.15 -13.67 12.21
CA LEU A 26 -15.68 -12.44 11.57
C LEU A 26 -16.13 -12.36 10.10
N ILE A 27 -15.98 -13.44 9.33
CA ILE A 27 -16.47 -13.50 7.94
C ILE A 27 -17.98 -13.24 7.90
N ALA A 28 -18.76 -13.95 8.73
CA ALA A 28 -20.20 -13.80 8.77
C ALA A 28 -20.60 -12.35 9.08
N PHE A 29 -19.89 -11.69 10.00
CA PHE A 29 -20.14 -10.27 10.31
C PHE A 29 -19.72 -9.36 9.15
N ALA A 30 -18.58 -9.62 8.50
CA ALA A 30 -18.09 -8.84 7.37
C ALA A 30 -19.07 -8.84 6.18
N HIS A 31 -19.79 -9.93 5.94
CA HIS A 31 -20.86 -9.98 4.93
C HIS A 31 -21.99 -8.96 5.18
N HIS A 32 -22.19 -8.54 6.43
CA HIS A 32 -23.22 -7.56 6.79
C HIS A 32 -22.68 -6.16 7.04
N GLN A 33 -21.43 -6.03 7.47
CA GLN A 33 -20.84 -4.78 7.96
C GLN A 33 -19.35 -4.68 7.57
N LEU A 34 -19.06 -4.90 6.28
CA LEU A 34 -17.69 -4.99 5.76
C LEU A 34 -16.82 -3.78 6.11
N TYR A 35 -17.30 -2.57 5.82
CA TYR A 35 -16.52 -1.35 6.03
C TYR A 35 -16.18 -1.13 7.51
N ALA A 36 -17.13 -1.41 8.42
CA ALA A 36 -16.86 -1.34 9.85
C ALA A 36 -15.81 -2.38 10.31
N CYS A 37 -15.76 -3.56 9.68
CA CYS A 37 -14.67 -4.51 9.92
C CYS A 37 -13.33 -3.92 9.48
N ILE A 38 -13.27 -3.42 8.25
CA ILE A 38 -12.05 -2.87 7.66
C ILE A 38 -11.52 -1.71 8.51
N ASP A 39 -12.37 -0.77 8.92
CA ASP A 39 -11.97 0.37 9.75
C ASP A 39 -11.40 -0.05 11.10
N VAL A 40 -12.05 -1.03 11.76
CA VAL A 40 -11.56 -1.57 13.04
C VAL A 40 -10.24 -2.33 12.86
N MET A 41 -10.01 -2.97 11.71
CA MET A 41 -8.77 -3.67 11.39
C MET A 41 -7.64 -2.70 11.02
N LEU A 42 -7.94 -1.61 10.31
CA LEU A 42 -6.99 -0.53 9.97
C LEU A 42 -6.53 0.24 11.22
N ALA A 43 -7.37 0.34 12.24
CA ALA A 43 -7.02 0.96 13.51
C ALA A 43 -6.03 0.13 14.38
N ARG A 44 -5.57 -1.02 13.90
CA ARG A 44 -4.71 -1.94 14.66
C ARG A 44 -3.23 -1.54 14.56
N PRO A 45 -2.44 -1.84 15.62
CA PRO A 45 -1.02 -1.54 15.63
C PRO A 45 -0.28 -2.29 14.52
N LEU A 46 0.68 -1.61 13.92
CA LEU A 46 1.59 -2.13 12.92
C LEU A 46 2.97 -2.43 13.55
N PRO A 47 3.69 -3.48 13.13
CA PRO A 47 3.23 -4.50 12.20
C PRO A 47 2.04 -5.29 12.78
N TYR A 48 1.17 -5.76 11.91
CA TYR A 48 0.03 -6.57 12.35
C TYR A 48 0.53 -7.81 13.09
N SER A 49 -0.11 -8.11 14.23
CA SER A 49 0.10 -9.38 14.93
C SER A 49 -0.35 -10.56 14.06
N VAL A 50 0.14 -11.77 14.34
CA VAL A 50 -0.27 -13.01 13.64
C VAL A 50 -1.79 -13.14 13.54
N SER A 51 -2.53 -12.94 14.63
CA SER A 51 -4.00 -13.01 14.61
C SER A 51 -4.69 -11.96 13.73
N MET A 52 -4.06 -10.81 13.55
CA MET A 52 -4.58 -9.77 12.66
C MET A 52 -4.28 -10.10 11.19
N ILE A 53 -3.12 -10.70 10.93
CA ILE A 53 -2.78 -11.25 9.60
C ILE A 53 -3.78 -12.35 9.24
N ASP A 54 -4.04 -13.30 10.15
CA ASP A 54 -5.02 -14.37 9.93
C ASP A 54 -6.43 -13.84 9.66
N ALA A 55 -6.84 -12.75 10.34
CA ALA A 55 -8.11 -12.09 10.09
C ALA A 55 -8.18 -11.44 8.69
N TRP A 56 -7.14 -10.69 8.30
CA TRP A 56 -7.04 -10.11 6.95
C TRP A 56 -7.06 -11.18 5.87
N HIS A 57 -6.29 -12.25 6.08
CA HIS A 57 -6.18 -13.35 5.15
C HIS A 57 -7.53 -14.05 5.04
N THR A 58 -8.14 -14.43 6.15
CA THR A 58 -9.43 -15.14 6.16
C THR A 58 -10.53 -14.36 5.44
N MET A 59 -10.62 -13.04 5.65
CA MET A 59 -11.57 -12.20 4.91
C MET A 59 -11.23 -12.08 3.41
N SER A 60 -9.95 -12.11 3.07
CA SER A 60 -9.46 -11.99 1.69
C SER A 60 -9.51 -13.28 0.89
N HIS A 61 -9.79 -14.43 1.52
CA HIS A 61 -10.04 -15.70 0.83
C HIS A 61 -11.53 -15.87 0.46
N ASP A 62 -12.41 -15.01 0.98
CA ASP A 62 -13.81 -15.02 0.61
C ASP A 62 -14.01 -14.32 -0.75
N HIS A 63 -14.46 -15.10 -1.73
CA HIS A 63 -14.66 -14.63 -3.11
C HIS A 63 -15.64 -13.46 -3.28
N THR A 64 -16.58 -13.27 -2.34
CA THR A 64 -17.53 -12.16 -2.37
C THR A 64 -16.97 -10.93 -1.69
N LEU A 65 -16.20 -11.11 -0.61
CA LEU A 65 -15.66 -10.01 0.17
C LEU A 65 -14.40 -9.42 -0.46
N PHE A 66 -13.51 -10.26 -1.02
CA PHE A 66 -12.23 -9.80 -1.55
C PHE A 66 -12.35 -8.62 -2.55
N PRO A 67 -13.22 -8.69 -3.58
CA PRO A 67 -13.44 -7.57 -4.50
C PRO A 67 -13.78 -6.27 -3.78
N LEU A 68 -14.69 -6.34 -2.80
CA LEU A 68 -15.19 -5.20 -2.03
C LEU A 68 -14.12 -4.63 -1.10
N ILE A 69 -13.34 -5.51 -0.45
CA ILE A 69 -12.21 -5.11 0.41
C ILE A 69 -11.17 -4.37 -0.43
N ALA A 70 -10.77 -4.96 -1.55
CA ALA A 70 -9.74 -4.39 -2.41
C ALA A 70 -10.18 -3.03 -2.98
N ASP A 71 -11.40 -2.93 -3.49
CA ASP A 71 -11.90 -1.68 -4.08
C ASP A 71 -12.02 -0.58 -3.01
N TYR A 72 -12.49 -0.91 -1.81
CA TYR A 72 -12.56 0.03 -0.70
C TYR A 72 -11.19 0.52 -0.23
N LEU A 73 -10.21 -0.37 -0.06
CA LEU A 73 -8.85 0.03 0.32
C LEU A 73 -8.20 0.92 -0.74
N LEU A 74 -8.44 0.66 -2.03
CA LEU A 74 -7.94 1.49 -3.12
C LEU A 74 -8.61 2.87 -3.17
N GLU A 75 -9.90 2.94 -2.84
CA GLU A 75 -10.64 4.20 -2.66
C GLU A 75 -10.06 5.00 -1.49
N LEU A 76 -9.84 4.36 -0.33
CA LEU A 76 -9.24 5.00 0.84
C LEU A 76 -7.81 5.50 0.58
N ILE A 77 -6.98 4.75 -0.17
CA ILE A 77 -5.65 5.24 -0.58
C ILE A 77 -5.78 6.47 -1.47
N THR A 78 -6.73 6.45 -2.40
CA THR A 78 -6.97 7.55 -3.32
C THR A 78 -7.39 8.81 -2.57
N ALA A 79 -8.33 8.69 -1.63
CA ALA A 79 -8.76 9.79 -0.78
C ALA A 79 -7.63 10.28 0.14
N GLY A 80 -7.00 9.37 0.89
CA GLY A 80 -5.97 9.71 1.89
C GLY A 80 -4.67 10.28 1.31
N CYS A 81 -4.38 10.04 0.02
CA CYS A 81 -3.21 10.60 -0.68
C CYS A 81 -3.54 11.90 -1.47
N GLY A 82 -4.63 12.58 -1.11
CA GLY A 82 -5.06 13.84 -1.69
C GLY A 82 -5.69 13.67 -3.07
N SER A 83 -6.86 13.03 -3.14
CA SER A 83 -7.67 13.08 -4.37
C SER A 83 -8.15 14.50 -4.64
N SER A 84 -8.50 14.83 -5.88
CA SER A 84 -9.04 16.16 -6.24
C SER A 84 -10.33 16.54 -5.49
N GLU A 85 -11.01 15.56 -4.90
CA GLU A 85 -12.27 15.72 -4.18
C GLU A 85 -12.09 15.95 -2.68
N SER A 86 -10.92 15.61 -2.12
CA SER A 86 -10.61 15.76 -0.70
C SER A 86 -9.36 16.63 -0.51
N ASN A 87 -9.45 17.71 0.26
CA ASN A 87 -8.29 18.51 0.66
C ASN A 87 -7.40 17.80 1.70
N GLU A 88 -7.60 16.50 1.91
CA GLU A 88 -6.83 15.72 2.87
C GLU A 88 -5.47 15.36 2.30
N VAL A 89 -4.43 15.86 2.96
CA VAL A 89 -3.04 15.46 2.69
C VAL A 89 -2.64 14.27 3.56
N PRO A 90 -1.73 13.39 3.09
CA PRO A 90 -1.33 12.17 3.79
C PRO A 90 -0.38 12.43 4.96
N PHE A 91 -0.01 13.68 5.21
CA PHE A 91 0.95 14.09 6.23
C PHE A 91 0.51 15.39 6.93
N GLU A 92 1.08 15.63 8.09
CA GLU A 92 1.04 16.89 8.81
C GLU A 92 2.42 17.55 8.71
N ILE A 93 2.45 18.89 8.64
CA ILE A 93 3.72 19.64 8.64
C ILE A 93 4.04 20.01 10.08
N LEU A 94 5.16 19.49 10.59
CA LEU A 94 5.69 19.83 11.91
C LEU A 94 6.83 20.84 11.73
N ASP A 95 6.67 22.02 12.33
CA ASP A 95 7.74 23.00 12.45
C ASP A 95 8.76 22.50 13.49
N THR A 96 10.01 22.33 13.07
CA THR A 96 11.10 21.88 13.94
C THR A 96 11.88 23.04 14.57
N GLY A 97 11.44 24.28 14.30
CA GLY A 97 12.14 25.49 14.66
C GLY A 97 13.24 25.85 13.66
N ALA A 98 13.81 27.06 13.81
CA ALA A 98 14.88 27.57 12.96
C ALA A 98 14.55 27.64 11.44
N GLY A 99 13.26 27.76 11.09
CA GLY A 99 12.81 27.85 9.71
C GLY A 99 12.82 26.52 8.95
N SER A 100 12.96 25.39 9.65
CA SER A 100 12.85 24.06 9.08
C SER A 100 11.51 23.41 9.44
N SER A 101 10.95 22.66 8.50
CA SER A 101 9.76 21.86 8.74
C SER A 101 9.94 20.45 8.19
N VAL A 102 9.27 19.49 8.82
CA VAL A 102 9.27 18.09 8.40
C VAL A 102 7.84 17.63 8.17
N LYS A 103 7.65 16.75 7.18
CA LYS A 103 6.36 16.11 6.92
C LYS A 103 6.25 14.84 7.73
N ILE A 104 5.22 14.75 8.56
CA ILE A 104 4.93 13.60 9.41
C ILE A 104 3.74 12.84 8.83
N VAL A 105 3.93 11.59 8.43
CA VAL A 105 2.85 10.80 7.83
C VAL A 105 1.71 10.56 8.84
N LYS A 106 0.47 10.61 8.36
CA LYS A 106 -0.70 10.19 9.13
C LYS A 106 -0.67 8.66 9.36
N PRO A 107 -0.86 8.17 10.59
CA PRO A 107 -0.81 6.73 10.87
C PRO A 107 -1.74 5.86 10.02
N GLU A 108 -2.92 6.38 9.71
CA GLU A 108 -3.97 5.71 8.92
C GLU A 108 -3.48 5.42 7.49
N VAL A 109 -2.68 6.31 6.92
CA VAL A 109 -2.07 6.13 5.59
C VAL A 109 -1.15 4.92 5.61
N CYS A 110 -0.33 4.74 6.64
CA CYS A 110 0.51 3.55 6.77
C CYS A 110 -0.31 2.25 6.93
N ALA A 111 -1.43 2.29 7.66
CA ALA A 111 -2.32 1.14 7.81
C ALA A 111 -2.89 0.67 6.48
N LEU A 112 -3.21 1.59 5.57
CA LEU A 112 -3.68 1.26 4.22
C LEU A 112 -2.63 0.49 3.41
N ALA A 113 -1.37 0.92 3.42
CA ALA A 113 -0.30 0.20 2.72
C ALA A 113 -0.06 -1.20 3.31
N ALA A 114 -0.13 -1.32 4.64
CA ALA A 114 -0.03 -2.61 5.32
C ALA A 114 -1.21 -3.53 4.99
N ALA A 115 -2.44 -3.02 5.00
CA ALA A 115 -3.64 -3.78 4.65
C ALA A 115 -3.59 -4.24 3.19
N VAL A 116 -3.21 -3.36 2.25
CA VAL A 116 -3.00 -3.72 0.85
C VAL A 116 -1.96 -4.84 0.70
N THR A 117 -0.87 -4.78 1.48
CA THR A 117 0.13 -5.86 1.49
C THR A 117 -0.47 -7.20 1.90
N GLU A 118 -1.30 -7.23 2.93
CA GLU A 118 -1.91 -8.48 3.41
C GLU A 118 -2.96 -9.04 2.44
N ILE A 119 -3.83 -8.20 1.85
CA ILE A 119 -4.79 -8.69 0.85
C ILE A 119 -4.11 -9.15 -0.44
N ILE A 120 -2.94 -8.61 -0.78
CA ILE A 120 -2.13 -9.11 -1.90
C ILE A 120 -1.58 -10.50 -1.57
N ARG A 121 -1.01 -10.67 -0.37
CA ARG A 121 -0.44 -11.96 0.06
C ARG A 121 -1.48 -13.07 0.14
N ALA A 122 -2.69 -12.73 0.59
CA ALA A 122 -3.79 -13.67 0.78
C ALA A 122 -4.76 -13.77 -0.39
N GLY A 123 -4.62 -12.91 -1.41
CA GLY A 123 -5.67 -12.68 -2.41
C GLY A 123 -6.12 -13.95 -3.11
N GLU A 124 -7.29 -14.45 -2.69
CA GLU A 124 -8.01 -15.55 -3.31
C GLU A 124 -9.49 -15.15 -3.47
N PRO A 125 -10.11 -15.36 -4.63
CA PRO A 125 -9.59 -16.09 -5.78
C PRO A 125 -8.65 -15.20 -6.63
N GLU A 126 -7.55 -15.80 -7.06
CA GLU A 126 -6.48 -15.15 -7.86
C GLU A 126 -6.99 -14.32 -9.06
N PRO A 127 -8.02 -14.73 -9.84
CA PRO A 127 -8.57 -13.91 -10.91
C PRO A 127 -9.07 -12.53 -10.47
N GLU A 128 -9.62 -12.42 -9.26
CA GLU A 128 -10.13 -11.14 -8.75
C GLU A 128 -8.99 -10.18 -8.38
N LEU A 129 -7.86 -10.71 -7.90
CA LEU A 129 -6.64 -9.95 -7.69
C LEU A 129 -6.09 -9.45 -9.04
N PHE A 130 -6.00 -10.34 -10.04
CA PHE A 130 -5.45 -10.02 -11.36
C PHE A 130 -6.19 -8.89 -12.07
N LYS A 131 -7.52 -8.84 -11.97
CA LYS A 131 -8.34 -7.74 -12.50
C LYS A 131 -7.98 -6.37 -11.92
N ARG A 132 -7.46 -6.35 -10.68
CA ARG A 132 -7.17 -5.13 -9.91
C ARG A 132 -5.71 -4.72 -9.94
N ILE A 133 -4.80 -5.55 -10.48
CA ILE A 133 -3.36 -5.26 -10.54
C ILE A 133 -3.06 -3.85 -11.07
N PRO A 134 -3.66 -3.36 -12.18
CA PRO A 134 -3.37 -2.01 -12.64
C PRO A 134 -3.78 -0.91 -11.64
N ASN A 135 -4.90 -1.09 -10.94
CA ASN A 135 -5.37 -0.17 -9.92
C ASN A 135 -4.48 -0.22 -8.67
N ILE A 136 -4.06 -1.41 -8.24
CA ILE A 136 -3.13 -1.62 -7.13
C ILE A 136 -1.78 -0.98 -7.44
N LEU A 137 -1.20 -1.24 -8.61
CA LEU A 137 0.04 -0.59 -9.07
C LEU A 137 -0.12 0.93 -9.05
N ALA A 138 -1.22 1.44 -9.62
CA ALA A 138 -1.47 2.87 -9.68
C ALA A 138 -1.61 3.49 -8.28
N ALA A 139 -2.30 2.83 -7.35
CA ALA A 139 -2.47 3.29 -5.98
C ALA A 139 -1.15 3.26 -5.18
N LEU A 140 -0.34 2.21 -5.34
CA LEU A 140 0.95 2.08 -4.64
C LEU A 140 2.00 3.06 -5.18
N LEU A 141 2.04 3.29 -6.50
CA LEU A 141 2.90 4.31 -7.11
C LEU A 141 2.52 5.72 -6.63
N GLN A 142 1.22 5.97 -6.53
CA GLN A 142 0.68 7.20 -5.96
C GLN A 142 1.09 7.37 -4.50
N PHE A 143 0.89 6.32 -3.70
CA PHE A 143 1.25 6.30 -2.30
C PHE A 143 2.72 6.61 -2.11
N LEU A 144 3.62 5.96 -2.86
CA LEU A 144 5.06 6.21 -2.80
C LEU A 144 5.35 7.69 -3.03
N ALA A 145 4.85 8.29 -4.12
CA ALA A 145 5.05 9.71 -4.39
C ALA A 145 4.49 10.63 -3.29
N ALA A 146 3.42 10.20 -2.63
CA ALA A 146 2.74 10.96 -1.58
C ALA A 146 3.46 10.96 -0.23
N VAL A 147 4.26 9.93 0.04
CA VAL A 147 4.91 9.75 1.36
C VAL A 147 6.45 9.68 1.30
N ILE A 148 7.06 9.82 0.12
CA ILE A 148 8.51 9.66 -0.10
C ILE A 148 9.37 10.58 0.78
N ASP A 149 8.88 11.78 1.08
CA ASP A 149 9.57 12.81 1.85
C ASP A 149 9.01 12.95 3.28
N THR A 150 8.27 11.94 3.75
CA THR A 150 7.63 11.93 5.06
C THR A 150 8.37 11.05 6.07
N GLN A 151 8.18 11.34 7.35
CA GLN A 151 8.71 10.56 8.47
C GLN A 151 7.58 10.01 9.33
N TYR A 152 7.87 8.94 10.08
CA TYR A 152 6.94 8.45 11.11
C TYR A 152 6.75 9.49 12.24
N PRO A 153 5.55 9.60 12.82
CA PRO A 153 5.29 10.53 13.92
C PRO A 153 6.18 10.24 15.13
N VAL A 154 6.77 11.23 15.79
CA VAL A 154 7.55 10.96 17.02
C VAL A 154 6.60 10.46 18.12
N LEU A 155 6.95 9.36 18.80
CA LEU A 155 6.13 8.84 19.89
C LEU A 155 6.26 9.74 21.11
N VAL A 156 5.32 10.67 21.28
CA VAL A 156 5.18 11.42 22.52
C VAL A 156 4.33 10.59 23.47
N LYS A 157 4.88 10.21 24.62
CA LYS A 157 4.11 9.58 25.69
C LYS A 157 3.05 10.57 26.16
N GLU A 158 1.79 10.36 25.80
CA GLU A 158 0.69 11.12 26.38
C GLU A 158 0.58 10.81 27.88
N LYS A 159 0.33 11.86 28.68
CA LYS A 159 0.19 11.76 30.13
C LYS A 159 -1.11 11.06 30.58
N ASN A 160 -2.08 10.88 29.68
CA ASN A 160 -3.42 10.39 30.01
C ASN A 160 -3.83 9.22 29.11
N GLY A 161 -3.54 7.99 29.56
CA GLY A 161 -4.11 6.76 29.00
C GLY A 161 -3.40 6.21 27.75
N ALA A 162 -3.33 4.88 27.66
CA ALA A 162 -2.71 4.19 26.53
C ALA A 162 -3.64 4.22 25.30
N LYS A 163 -3.56 5.27 24.47
CA LYS A 163 -4.10 5.19 23.11
C LYS A 163 -3.25 4.17 22.34
N VAL A 164 -3.89 3.13 21.77
CA VAL A 164 -3.20 2.15 20.94
C VAL A 164 -2.69 2.87 19.70
N LEU A 165 -1.36 2.92 19.55
CA LEU A 165 -0.71 3.60 18.45
C LEU A 165 -0.68 2.66 17.23
N ILE A 166 -1.19 3.13 16.10
CA ILE A 166 -1.06 2.41 14.82
C ILE A 166 0.43 2.26 14.46
N ILE A 167 1.22 3.33 14.56
CA ILE A 167 2.67 3.28 14.34
C ILE A 167 3.39 2.91 15.64
N THR A 168 3.81 1.64 15.76
CA THR A 168 4.57 1.18 16.93
C THR A 168 6.07 1.44 16.79
N PRO A 169 6.86 1.33 17.89
CA PRO A 169 8.32 1.30 17.80
C PRO A 169 8.85 0.15 16.94
N GLU A 170 8.20 -1.01 16.99
CA GLU A 170 8.65 -2.20 16.24
C GLU A 170 8.57 -1.98 14.74
N LEU A 171 7.49 -1.33 14.26
CA LEU A 171 7.36 -0.97 12.85
C LEU A 171 8.57 -0.18 12.35
N ARG A 172 9.05 0.79 13.14
CA ARG A 172 10.18 1.65 12.75
C ARG A 172 11.51 0.91 12.69
N ARG A 173 11.61 -0.24 13.37
CA ARG A 173 12.81 -1.09 13.32
C ARG A 173 12.84 -1.92 12.04
N ILE A 174 11.69 -2.37 11.57
CA ILE A 174 11.57 -3.24 10.38
C ILE A 174 11.30 -2.47 9.08
N SER A 175 10.78 -1.26 9.18
CA SER A 175 10.47 -0.35 8.08
C SER A 175 10.97 1.04 8.45
N SER A 176 12.04 1.49 7.77
CA SER A 176 12.71 2.75 8.12
C SER A 176 11.92 4.00 7.72
N THR A 177 11.07 3.90 6.69
CA THR A 177 10.28 5.03 6.18
C THR A 177 8.85 4.60 5.82
N PRO A 178 7.88 5.54 5.80
CA PRO A 178 6.52 5.25 5.34
C PRO A 178 6.48 4.71 3.89
N ALA A 179 7.35 5.22 3.01
CA ALA A 179 7.46 4.77 1.62
C ALA A 179 7.88 3.30 1.51
N ALA A 180 8.67 2.79 2.47
CA ALA A 180 9.08 1.38 2.49
C ALA A 180 7.88 0.43 2.59
N LEU A 181 6.77 0.83 3.21
CA LEU A 181 5.54 0.02 3.26
C LEU A 181 4.95 -0.22 1.86
N ALA A 182 4.83 0.83 1.03
CA ALA A 182 4.34 0.67 -0.33
C ALA A 182 5.35 -0.05 -1.25
N SER A 183 6.65 0.16 -1.03
CA SER A 183 7.68 -0.62 -1.74
C SER A 183 7.59 -2.12 -1.40
N GLN A 184 7.31 -2.47 -0.14
CA GLN A 184 7.09 -3.85 0.30
C GLN A 184 5.79 -4.43 -0.26
N ALA A 185 4.72 -3.63 -0.37
CA ALA A 185 3.48 -4.02 -1.02
C ALA A 185 3.70 -4.35 -2.50
N LEU A 186 4.42 -3.50 -3.24
CA LEU A 186 4.80 -3.76 -4.64
C LEU A 186 5.62 -5.04 -4.78
N ARG A 187 6.61 -5.25 -3.90
CA ARG A 187 7.39 -6.48 -3.91
C ARG A 187 6.51 -7.70 -3.62
N SER A 188 5.59 -7.60 -2.66
CA SER A 188 4.65 -8.68 -2.34
C SER A 188 3.73 -8.99 -3.52
N LEU A 189 3.33 -7.98 -4.29
CA LEU A 189 2.55 -8.16 -5.51
C LEU A 189 3.29 -9.02 -6.53
N PHE A 190 4.55 -8.67 -6.84
CA PHE A 190 5.33 -9.42 -7.81
C PHE A 190 5.67 -10.84 -7.35
N LEU A 191 5.92 -11.04 -6.06
CA LEU A 191 6.08 -12.38 -5.50
C LEU A 191 4.78 -13.19 -5.61
N ARG A 192 3.62 -12.56 -5.37
CA ARG A 192 2.32 -13.22 -5.47
C ARG A 192 1.97 -13.62 -6.90
N THR A 193 2.37 -12.81 -7.88
CA THR A 193 2.11 -13.03 -9.31
C THR A 193 3.22 -13.81 -10.02
N LEU A 194 4.20 -14.33 -9.27
CA LEU A 194 5.35 -15.10 -9.77
C LEU A 194 6.19 -14.32 -10.79
N ASP A 195 6.38 -13.03 -10.54
CA ASP A 195 7.16 -12.09 -11.35
C ASP A 195 8.58 -11.91 -10.81
N ASP A 196 9.27 -13.03 -10.54
CA ASP A 196 10.62 -13.03 -9.99
C ASP A 196 11.61 -12.23 -10.84
N ALA A 197 11.46 -12.27 -12.18
CA ALA A 197 12.29 -11.48 -13.10
C ALA A 197 12.19 -9.96 -12.84
N ILE A 198 11.01 -9.47 -12.46
CA ILE A 198 10.83 -8.06 -12.08
C ILE A 198 11.54 -7.76 -10.77
N VAL A 199 11.41 -8.66 -9.78
CA VAL A 199 12.07 -8.53 -8.48
C VAL A 199 13.60 -8.55 -8.62
N GLU A 200 14.14 -9.46 -9.43
CA GLU A 200 15.57 -9.57 -9.74
C GLU A 200 16.11 -8.34 -10.45
N LYS A 201 15.36 -7.82 -11.45
CA LYS A 201 15.73 -6.59 -12.15
C LYS A 201 15.78 -5.41 -11.21
N MET A 202 14.78 -5.27 -10.34
CA MET A 202 14.74 -4.22 -9.31
C MET A 202 15.88 -4.36 -8.29
N ASN A 203 16.25 -5.58 -7.90
CA ASN A 203 17.39 -5.83 -7.00
C ASN A 203 18.73 -5.45 -7.65
N SER A 204 18.97 -5.90 -8.89
CA SER A 204 20.24 -5.69 -9.60
C SER A 204 20.54 -4.23 -9.91
N GLU A 205 19.50 -3.42 -10.14
CA GLU A 205 19.62 -1.97 -10.36
C GLU A 205 19.41 -1.15 -9.07
N ARG A 206 19.37 -1.77 -7.89
CA ARG A 206 19.12 -1.12 -6.59
C ARG A 206 17.80 -0.31 -6.52
N ALA A 207 16.88 -0.56 -7.44
CA ALA A 207 15.69 0.24 -7.66
C ALA A 207 14.72 0.26 -6.47
N TRP A 208 14.72 -0.78 -5.60
CA TRP A 208 13.93 -0.76 -4.37
C TRP A 208 14.35 0.34 -3.40
N SER A 209 15.66 0.60 -3.27
CA SER A 209 16.16 1.70 -2.44
C SER A 209 15.84 3.04 -3.10
N ASP A 210 15.99 3.12 -4.41
CA ASP A 210 15.69 4.33 -5.17
C ASP A 210 14.21 4.71 -5.07
N CYS A 211 13.29 3.75 -5.11
CA CYS A 211 11.85 3.98 -4.93
C CYS A 211 11.48 4.63 -3.58
N ILE A 212 12.35 4.55 -2.57
CA ILE A 212 12.13 5.12 -1.24
C ILE A 212 13.11 6.26 -0.91
N ASP A 213 13.88 6.71 -1.89
CA ASP A 213 14.83 7.82 -1.78
C ASP A 213 14.33 9.03 -2.55
N THR A 214 14.23 10.19 -1.89
CA THR A 214 13.67 11.41 -2.50
C THR A 214 14.43 11.90 -3.74
N LEU A 215 15.75 11.68 -3.82
CA LEU A 215 16.58 12.12 -4.93
C LEU A 215 16.53 11.13 -6.10
N HIS A 216 16.45 9.84 -5.80
CA HIS A 216 16.51 8.76 -6.78
C HIS A 216 15.14 8.18 -7.15
N PHE A 217 14.05 8.67 -6.56
CA PHE A 217 12.68 8.20 -6.77
C PHE A 217 12.34 7.93 -8.23
N THR A 218 12.57 8.92 -9.10
CA THR A 218 12.26 8.80 -10.53
C THR A 218 13.08 7.72 -11.25
N ASN A 219 14.30 7.44 -10.78
CA ASN A 219 15.11 6.34 -11.30
C ASN A 219 14.49 4.98 -10.93
N GLY A 220 14.13 4.80 -9.66
CA GLY A 220 13.46 3.58 -9.18
C GLY A 220 12.17 3.30 -9.97
N ILE A 221 11.32 4.31 -10.16
CA ILE A 221 10.09 4.19 -10.95
C ILE A 221 10.39 3.90 -12.43
N ALA A 222 11.46 4.45 -12.99
CA ALA A 222 11.85 4.17 -14.37
C ALA A 222 12.29 2.72 -14.58
N VAL A 223 13.08 2.15 -13.66
CA VAL A 223 13.48 0.73 -13.69
C VAL A 223 12.25 -0.17 -13.57
N LEU A 224 11.38 0.12 -12.60
CA LEU A 224 10.14 -0.64 -12.40
C LEU A 224 9.27 -0.63 -13.66
N THR A 225 9.02 0.55 -14.22
CA THR A 225 8.19 0.72 -15.42
C THR A 225 8.79 0.02 -16.64
N ARG A 226 10.12 0.05 -16.80
CA ARG A 226 10.83 -0.68 -17.85
C ARG A 226 10.64 -2.19 -17.70
N SER A 227 10.82 -2.70 -16.49
CA SER A 227 10.68 -4.11 -16.17
C SER A 227 9.25 -4.61 -16.35
N LEU A 228 8.25 -3.86 -15.88
CA LEU A 228 6.84 -4.11 -16.16
C LEU A 228 6.57 -4.18 -17.67
N SER A 229 7.15 -3.27 -18.45
CA SER A 229 6.94 -3.24 -19.90
C SER A 229 7.65 -4.39 -20.64
N GLU A 230 8.62 -5.03 -20.01
CA GLU A 230 9.36 -6.17 -20.55
C GLU A 230 8.68 -7.50 -20.20
N HIS A 231 8.28 -7.68 -18.94
CA HIS A 231 7.76 -8.95 -18.44
C HIS A 231 6.23 -9.01 -18.35
N ARG A 232 5.55 -7.85 -18.25
CA ARG A 232 4.09 -7.72 -18.11
C ARG A 232 3.50 -6.62 -19.03
N PRO A 233 3.73 -6.69 -20.35
CA PRO A 233 3.27 -5.66 -21.29
C PRO A 233 1.75 -5.46 -21.25
N GLU A 234 0.97 -6.48 -20.89
CA GLU A 234 -0.47 -6.44 -20.75
C GLU A 234 -0.96 -5.50 -19.64
N TRP A 235 -0.14 -5.24 -18.61
CA TRP A 235 -0.48 -4.31 -17.51
C TRP A 235 -0.22 -2.84 -17.86
N ILE A 236 0.64 -2.58 -18.85
CA ILE A 236 1.07 -1.21 -19.19
C ILE A 236 -0.08 -0.36 -19.72
N ARG A 237 -0.87 -0.88 -20.67
CA ARG A 237 -1.96 -0.08 -21.27
C ARG A 237 -3.04 0.31 -20.24
N PRO A 238 -3.53 -0.61 -19.39
CA PRO A 238 -4.41 -0.24 -18.28
C PRO A 238 -3.78 0.77 -17.31
N LEU A 239 -2.51 0.56 -16.92
CA LEU A 239 -1.79 1.47 -16.03
C LEU A 239 -1.68 2.88 -16.61
N VAL A 240 -1.31 3.01 -17.89
CA VAL A 240 -1.22 4.30 -18.59
C VAL A 240 -2.57 5.01 -18.61
N ARG A 241 -3.67 4.29 -18.87
CA ARG A 241 -5.03 4.87 -18.83
C ARG A 241 -5.37 5.45 -17.47
N LEU A 242 -4.91 4.82 -16.39
CA LEU A 242 -5.08 5.32 -15.03
C LEU A 242 -4.17 6.51 -14.73
N MET A 243 -2.97 6.58 -15.31
CA MET A 243 -1.98 7.64 -15.06
C MET A 243 -2.26 8.94 -15.83
N ILE A 244 -2.79 8.88 -17.05
CA ILE A 244 -3.00 10.08 -17.88
C ILE A 244 -3.88 11.14 -17.18
N PRO A 245 -5.07 10.81 -16.64
CA PRO A 245 -5.91 11.82 -15.96
C PRO A 245 -5.23 12.41 -14.73
N ARG A 246 -4.34 11.63 -14.08
CA ARG A 246 -3.64 12.03 -12.85
C ARG A 246 -2.62 13.15 -13.08
N MET A 247 -2.13 13.33 -14.31
CA MET A 247 -1.28 14.48 -14.66
C MET A 247 -1.98 15.83 -14.48
N GLN A 248 -3.31 15.84 -14.55
CA GLN A 248 -4.14 17.04 -14.39
C GLN A 248 -4.70 17.20 -12.98
N SER A 249 -4.34 16.29 -12.06
CA SER A 249 -4.79 16.35 -10.67
C SER A 249 -4.23 17.58 -9.94
N SER A 250 -4.98 18.09 -8.98
CA SER A 250 -4.52 19.12 -8.04
C SER A 250 -3.45 18.59 -7.07
N SER A 251 -3.36 17.27 -6.89
CA SER A 251 -2.37 16.66 -6.01
C SER A 251 -1.03 16.44 -6.69
N ASP A 252 0.01 16.97 -6.06
CA ASP A 252 1.40 16.82 -6.52
C ASP A 252 1.82 15.37 -6.63
N ALA A 253 1.44 14.55 -5.66
CA ALA A 253 1.78 13.13 -5.68
C ALA A 253 1.18 12.42 -6.91
N TYR A 254 -0.06 12.76 -7.28
CA TYR A 254 -0.72 12.27 -8.50
C TYR A 254 0.05 12.64 -9.76
N ARG A 255 0.48 13.90 -9.84
CA ARG A 255 1.24 14.40 -10.99
C ARG A 255 2.63 13.78 -11.05
N VAL A 256 3.32 13.68 -9.92
CA VAL A 256 4.69 13.14 -9.82
C VAL A 256 4.71 11.66 -10.19
N ALA A 257 3.81 10.84 -9.62
CA ALA A 257 3.72 9.42 -9.97
C ALA A 257 3.41 9.22 -11.45
N ALA A 258 2.42 9.94 -11.98
CA ALA A 258 2.04 9.86 -13.39
C ALA A 258 3.19 10.29 -14.33
N ALA A 259 3.85 11.41 -14.03
CA ALA A 259 4.97 11.90 -14.83
C ALA A 259 6.15 10.92 -14.82
N ALA A 260 6.48 10.32 -13.67
CA ALA A 260 7.55 9.34 -13.55
C ALA A 260 7.28 8.09 -14.40
N VAL A 261 6.07 7.53 -14.34
CA VAL A 261 5.67 6.36 -15.14
C VAL A 261 5.65 6.69 -16.63
N LEU A 262 4.96 7.77 -17.03
CA LEU A 262 4.77 8.11 -18.44
C LEU A 262 6.08 8.49 -19.12
N SER A 263 6.95 9.24 -18.43
CA SER A 263 8.27 9.60 -18.96
C SER A 263 9.17 8.37 -19.17
N ALA A 264 9.10 7.37 -18.29
CA ALA A 264 9.84 6.12 -18.43
C ALA A 264 9.39 5.32 -19.66
N LEU A 265 8.09 5.32 -19.96
CA LEU A 265 7.53 4.66 -21.16
C LEU A 265 7.91 5.38 -22.46
N MET A 266 7.87 6.72 -22.47
CA MET A 266 8.23 7.51 -23.64
C MET A 266 9.70 7.31 -24.03
N LYS A 267 10.62 7.33 -23.06
CA LYS A 267 12.05 7.07 -23.31
C LYS A 267 12.24 5.76 -24.08
N ARG A 268 11.53 4.68 -23.70
CA ARG A 268 11.61 3.39 -24.39
C ARG A 268 11.11 3.43 -25.84
N GLN A 269 10.02 4.16 -26.13
CA GLN A 269 9.50 4.27 -27.50
C GLN A 269 10.47 5.03 -28.42
N PHE A 270 11.12 6.08 -27.91
CA PHE A 270 12.18 6.77 -28.63
C PHE A 270 13.40 5.88 -28.90
N TYR A 271 13.86 5.07 -27.94
CA TYR A 271 14.98 4.16 -28.17
C TYR A 271 14.63 2.99 -29.12
N ARG A 272 13.40 2.46 -29.08
CA ARG A 272 12.99 1.41 -30.04
C ARG A 272 12.89 1.92 -31.48
N ASN A 273 12.45 3.16 -31.68
CA ASN A 273 12.30 3.73 -33.02
C ASN A 273 13.63 4.24 -33.61
N ASN A 274 14.61 4.62 -32.79
CA ASN A 274 15.90 5.16 -33.25
C ASN A 274 17.00 4.10 -33.44
N PHE A 275 16.81 2.87 -32.97
CA PHE A 275 17.79 1.78 -33.09
C PHE A 275 17.23 0.53 -33.80
N ALA A 276 16.10 0.66 -34.49
CA ALA A 276 15.58 -0.33 -35.43
C ALA A 276 15.98 0.06 -36.87
N TYR A 277 17.28 0.05 -37.15
CA TYR A 277 17.88 0.09 -38.49
C TYR A 277 19.08 -0.84 -38.52
#